data_AF-G0NQW0-F1
#
_entry.id   AF-G0NQW0-F1
#
_cell.length_a   1.000
_cell.length_b   1.000
_cell.length_c   1.000
_cell.angle_alpha   90.00
_cell.angle_beta   90.00
_cell.angle_gamma   90.00
#
_symmetry.space_group_name_H-M   'P 1'
#
loop_
_entity.id
_entity.type
_entity.pdbx_description
1 polymer ?
#
loop_
_entity_poly.entity_id
_entity_poly.type
_entity_poly.pdbx_seq_one_letter_code
_entity_poly.pdbx_strand_id
1 'polypeptide(L)'
;MKKHQRAAKQNKRMEKDEGVRLNKKLRDALKSKDSIKNSSDITEARAAVRQHMLDTQKINSKQSFGRSAVTFFFYDSYVKCSKEECRGFRNSFTYSQSVYRGHVERCFPRKKKFSEFCLVGFRMENEKLVVMGFEEMKLWFRRETARQENFVGSKLWTKNKYPTWSQRIVEAVEDDDLKFSDDARGFEQKFRNNNQSRGWDKIFVVNDPSGLGADFPDETTLLRTMRQHGNRKLRYFDSQTMEFYDCSWSGYLDRFSKEEKHRDHIVNCLGLDASVPALRNAITVPKFARTCSNSMTPMKHLEKYIIISQKGAFSEFHTDFGGMSAYFHILKGIKTFFFIEPTEENLKKLQNYEEGHHHRKDNHWFGRKIATTDIKRVTMSAGRTFFMPAGWIHAVYTDEDCIAYSGSFFEKTNIPRQIRIFQHEEDAGIEQDFRIPQFVPVHLKFFEKELLSRVQEYNSRNERMNVSNHAWEWNTFQLMRPFLKTYSLADDHIKKAWKKVEKKQKAIENQNI
;
A
#
# COMPACT_ATOMS: atom_id res chain seq x y z
N MET A 1 46.31 -38.20 -3.45
CA MET A 1 45.08 -37.40 -3.23
C MET A 1 45.01 -36.65 -1.89
N LYS A 2 45.16 -37.30 -0.72
CA LYS A 2 45.03 -36.62 0.61
C LYS A 2 46.03 -35.46 0.86
N LYS A 3 47.29 -35.55 0.38
CA LYS A 3 48.31 -34.47 0.47
C LYS A 3 47.94 -33.23 -0.38
N HIS A 4 47.48 -33.43 -1.63
CA HIS A 4 47.02 -32.32 -2.49
C HIS A 4 45.78 -31.63 -1.93
N GLN A 5 44.83 -32.39 -1.35
CA GLN A 5 43.66 -31.80 -0.69
C GLN A 5 44.03 -30.99 0.57
N ARG A 6 45.03 -31.44 1.36
CA ARG A 6 45.54 -30.69 2.53
C ARG A 6 46.27 -29.41 2.10
N ALA A 7 47.14 -29.48 1.10
CA ALA A 7 47.85 -28.30 0.57
C ALA A 7 46.89 -27.28 -0.05
N ALA A 8 45.87 -27.72 -0.79
CA ALA A 8 44.82 -26.84 -1.33
C ALA A 8 44.00 -26.17 -0.23
N LYS A 9 43.64 -26.90 0.84
CA LYS A 9 42.96 -26.34 2.02
C LYS A 9 43.82 -25.31 2.76
N GLN A 10 45.13 -25.58 2.91
CA GLN A 10 46.08 -24.68 3.56
C GLN A 10 46.28 -23.39 2.75
N ASN A 11 46.44 -23.50 1.42
CA ASN A 11 46.53 -22.34 0.53
C ASN A 11 45.25 -21.49 0.56
N LYS A 12 44.07 -22.11 0.59
CA LYS A 12 42.79 -21.40 0.69
C LYS A 12 42.62 -20.68 2.04
N ARG A 13 43.14 -21.26 3.13
CA ARG A 13 43.15 -20.65 4.46
C ARG A 13 44.08 -19.43 4.53
N MET A 14 45.31 -19.57 4.03
CA MET A 14 46.24 -18.42 3.93
C MET A 14 45.67 -17.31 3.04
N GLU A 15 45.03 -17.67 1.92
CA GLU A 15 44.33 -16.72 1.05
C GLU A 15 43.23 -15.95 1.78
N LYS A 16 42.45 -16.64 2.61
CA LYS A 16 41.41 -16.02 3.45
C LYS A 16 42.04 -15.06 4.46
N ASP A 17 43.02 -15.51 5.23
CA ASP A 17 43.60 -14.72 6.32
C ASP A 17 44.30 -13.45 5.81
N GLU A 18 45.07 -13.57 4.72
CA GLU A 18 45.70 -12.42 4.06
C GLU A 18 44.65 -11.49 3.44
N GLY A 19 43.68 -12.05 2.71
CA GLY A 19 42.60 -11.29 2.07
C GLY A 19 41.79 -10.46 3.08
N VAL A 20 41.41 -11.06 4.21
CA VAL A 20 40.67 -10.38 5.29
C VAL A 20 41.51 -9.26 5.91
N ARG A 21 42.80 -9.51 6.20
CA ARG A 21 43.70 -8.49 6.77
C ARG A 21 43.87 -7.29 5.83
N LEU A 22 44.09 -7.57 4.56
CA LEU A 22 44.29 -6.56 3.52
C LEU A 22 43.00 -5.76 3.25
N ASN A 23 41.86 -6.46 3.22
CA ASN A 23 40.53 -5.84 3.12
C ASN A 23 40.26 -4.88 4.29
N LYS A 24 40.58 -5.28 5.53
CA LYS A 24 40.43 -4.43 6.71
C LYS A 24 41.22 -3.13 6.56
N LYS A 25 42.49 -3.19 6.16
CA LYS A 25 43.31 -1.99 5.92
C LYS A 25 42.68 -1.04 4.91
N LEU A 26 42.18 -1.56 3.80
CA LEU A 26 41.52 -0.75 2.77
C LEU A 26 40.24 -0.10 3.32
N ARG A 27 39.42 -0.86 4.06
CA ARG A 27 38.20 -0.34 4.68
C ARG A 27 38.49 0.77 5.68
N ASP A 28 39.48 0.58 6.54
CA ASP A 28 39.86 1.58 7.54
C ASP A 28 40.37 2.86 6.87
N ALA A 29 41.12 2.73 5.77
CA ALA A 29 41.60 3.87 4.97
C ALA A 29 40.49 4.61 4.22
N LEU A 30 39.44 3.91 3.76
CA LEU A 30 38.28 4.55 3.10
C LEU A 30 37.34 5.21 4.13
N LYS A 31 37.16 4.58 5.29
CA LYS A 31 36.36 5.13 6.41
C LYS A 31 36.95 6.41 7.00
N SER A 32 38.25 6.61 6.90
CA SER A 32 38.92 7.80 7.44
C SER A 32 38.85 9.02 6.51
N LYS A 33 38.27 8.90 5.31
CA LYS A 33 38.10 10.03 4.39
C LYS A 33 36.78 10.73 4.67
N ASP A 34 36.84 12.02 5.03
CA ASP A 34 35.64 12.82 5.32
C ASP A 34 34.67 12.87 4.14
N SER A 35 35.18 12.96 2.91
CA SER A 35 34.35 12.97 1.69
C SER A 35 33.55 11.68 1.48
N ILE A 36 34.01 10.55 2.04
CA ILE A 36 33.31 9.26 1.96
C ILE A 36 32.41 9.10 3.19
N LYS A 37 32.92 9.43 4.39
CA LYS A 37 32.18 9.30 5.64
C LYS A 37 30.92 10.15 5.68
N ASN A 38 30.98 11.35 5.10
CA ASN A 38 29.91 12.34 5.13
C ASN A 38 29.01 12.29 3.88
N SER A 39 29.13 11.24 3.05
CA SER A 39 28.25 11.10 1.89
C SER A 39 26.80 10.95 2.32
N SER A 40 25.93 11.78 1.73
CA SER A 40 24.49 11.82 2.00
C SER A 40 23.73 10.65 1.39
N ASP A 41 24.25 10.10 0.29
CA ASP A 41 23.68 8.92 -0.37
C ASP A 41 24.76 7.99 -0.97
N ILE A 42 24.30 6.85 -1.49
CA ILE A 42 25.20 5.82 -2.04
C ILE A 42 25.83 6.22 -3.39
N THR A 43 25.21 7.12 -4.14
CA THR A 43 25.75 7.70 -5.39
C THR A 43 26.92 8.61 -5.08
N GLU A 44 26.75 9.50 -4.10
CA GLU A 44 27.79 10.38 -3.61
C GLU A 44 28.96 9.56 -3.04
N ALA A 45 28.67 8.55 -2.20
CA ALA A 45 29.69 7.64 -1.67
C ALA A 45 30.49 6.95 -2.79
N ARG A 46 29.82 6.52 -3.87
CA ARG A 46 30.47 5.92 -5.04
C ARG A 46 31.38 6.92 -5.76
N ALA A 47 30.93 8.16 -5.94
CA ALA A 47 31.75 9.21 -6.55
C ALA A 47 32.97 9.54 -5.67
N ALA A 48 32.77 9.71 -4.36
CA ALA A 48 33.83 10.02 -3.40
C ALA A 48 34.88 8.91 -3.33
N VAL A 49 34.48 7.64 -3.28
CA VAL A 49 35.43 6.52 -3.28
C VAL A 49 36.33 6.55 -4.52
N ARG A 50 35.78 6.87 -5.71
CA ARG A 50 36.56 6.95 -6.96
C ARG A 50 37.62 8.06 -6.96
N GLN A 51 37.49 9.07 -6.12
CA GLN A 51 38.52 10.11 -5.95
C GLN A 51 39.73 9.61 -5.15
N HIS A 52 39.53 8.61 -4.28
CA HIS A 52 40.57 8.10 -3.38
C HIS A 52 41.17 6.76 -3.81
N MET A 53 40.55 6.06 -4.77
CA MET A 53 41.05 4.81 -5.31
C MET A 53 40.75 4.67 -6.80
N LEU A 54 41.61 3.93 -7.50
CA LEU A 54 41.33 3.47 -8.86
C LEU A 54 40.09 2.55 -8.87
N ASP A 55 39.54 2.28 -10.06
CA ASP A 55 38.42 1.34 -10.21
C ASP A 55 38.65 -0.02 -9.53
N THR A 56 39.92 -0.42 -9.39
CA THR A 56 40.33 -1.53 -8.52
C THR A 56 41.61 -1.16 -7.77
N GLN A 57 41.75 -1.56 -6.50
CA GLN A 57 42.92 -1.19 -5.68
C GLN A 57 43.84 -2.39 -5.43
N LYS A 58 45.12 -2.31 -5.79
CA LYS A 58 46.09 -3.34 -5.40
C LYS A 58 46.28 -3.31 -3.88
N ILE A 59 46.18 -4.47 -3.22
CA ILE A 59 46.21 -4.54 -1.75
C ILE A 59 47.54 -5.10 -1.19
N ASN A 60 48.50 -5.48 -2.05
CA ASN A 60 49.86 -5.82 -1.62
C ASN A 60 50.85 -5.56 -2.77
N SER A 61 51.93 -4.81 -2.52
CA SER A 61 53.01 -4.54 -3.49
C SER A 61 54.19 -5.50 -3.37
N LYS A 62 54.27 -6.30 -2.29
CA LYS A 62 55.45 -7.09 -1.92
C LYS A 62 55.36 -8.61 -2.20
N GLN A 63 54.26 -9.14 -2.75
CA GLN A 63 54.13 -10.56 -3.11
C GLN A 63 53.57 -10.76 -4.54
N SER A 64 53.98 -11.86 -5.17
CA SER A 64 53.65 -12.30 -6.54
C SER A 64 52.16 -12.56 -6.83
N PHE A 65 51.30 -12.49 -5.82
CA PHE A 65 49.84 -12.52 -5.95
C PHE A 65 49.25 -11.12 -5.77
N GLY A 66 49.58 -10.20 -6.68
CA GLY A 66 48.98 -8.85 -6.72
C GLY A 66 47.46 -8.92 -6.89
N ARG A 67 46.71 -8.97 -5.79
CA ARG A 67 45.24 -8.97 -5.77
C ARG A 67 44.71 -7.55 -5.79
N SER A 68 43.60 -7.36 -6.49
CA SER A 68 42.91 -6.08 -6.54
C SER A 68 41.58 -6.16 -5.82
N ALA A 69 41.37 -5.27 -4.86
CA ALA A 69 40.06 -5.04 -4.27
C ALA A 69 39.13 -4.42 -5.31
N VAL A 70 37.87 -4.83 -5.22
CA VAL A 70 36.76 -4.24 -5.98
C VAL A 70 35.73 -3.80 -4.96
N THR A 71 35.26 -2.56 -5.11
CA THR A 71 34.20 -2.00 -4.27
C THR A 71 32.85 -2.20 -4.93
N PHE A 72 31.82 -2.43 -4.12
CA PHE A 72 30.43 -2.59 -4.54
C PHE A 72 29.54 -1.67 -3.73
N PHE A 73 28.58 -1.06 -4.39
CA PHE A 73 27.67 -0.04 -3.87
C PHE A 73 26.24 -0.55 -4.04
N PHE A 74 25.52 -0.65 -2.93
CA PHE A 74 24.19 -1.25 -2.85
C PHE A 74 23.10 -0.18 -2.84
N TYR A 75 22.35 -0.11 -3.94
CA TYR A 75 21.22 0.79 -4.18
C TYR A 75 19.90 0.03 -3.94
N ASP A 76 19.82 -0.67 -2.80
CA ASP A 76 18.73 -1.60 -2.49
C ASP A 76 18.58 -2.75 -3.51
N SER A 77 17.76 -2.58 -4.56
CA SER A 77 17.50 -3.57 -5.62
C SER A 77 18.63 -3.71 -6.65
N TYR A 78 19.65 -2.85 -6.59
CA TYR A 78 20.73 -2.80 -7.58
C TYR A 78 22.12 -2.69 -6.97
N VAL A 79 23.12 -3.25 -7.66
CA VAL A 79 24.52 -3.20 -7.22
C VAL A 79 25.40 -2.68 -8.36
N LYS A 80 26.24 -1.68 -8.06
CA LYS A 80 27.28 -1.17 -8.97
C LYS A 80 28.66 -1.34 -8.36
N CYS A 81 29.68 -1.49 -9.20
CA CYS A 81 31.07 -1.37 -8.76
C CYS A 81 31.60 0.06 -8.94
N SER A 82 32.83 0.30 -8.49
CA SER A 82 33.56 1.57 -8.63
C SER A 82 33.77 2.05 -10.05
N LYS A 83 33.75 1.18 -11.07
CA LYS A 83 33.98 1.59 -12.47
C LYS A 83 32.96 2.64 -12.90
N GLU A 84 33.40 3.73 -13.53
CA GLU A 84 32.56 4.85 -14.01
C GLU A 84 31.29 4.37 -14.71
N GLU A 85 31.51 3.69 -15.83
CA GLU A 85 30.49 3.19 -16.75
C GLU A 85 29.91 1.85 -16.30
N CYS A 86 30.03 1.50 -15.01
CA CYS A 86 29.45 0.28 -14.49
C CYS A 86 27.92 0.30 -14.69
N ARG A 87 27.46 -0.54 -15.61
CA ARG A 87 26.03 -0.79 -15.81
C ARG A 87 25.41 -1.36 -14.54
N GLY A 88 26.13 -2.22 -13.83
CA GLY A 88 25.73 -2.86 -12.57
C GLY A 88 25.06 -4.23 -12.77
N PHE A 89 24.39 -4.73 -11.73
CA PHE A 89 23.57 -5.94 -11.78
C PHE A 89 22.50 -5.91 -10.69
N ARG A 90 21.44 -6.71 -10.86
CA ARG A 90 20.35 -6.80 -9.89
C ARG A 90 20.80 -7.44 -8.58
N ASN A 91 20.38 -6.83 -7.48
CA ASN A 91 20.48 -7.43 -6.16
C ASN A 91 19.42 -8.53 -6.03
N SER A 92 19.85 -9.77 -5.78
CA SER A 92 18.95 -10.91 -5.56
C SER A 92 18.54 -11.07 -4.09
N PHE A 93 18.98 -10.15 -3.22
CA PHE A 93 18.91 -10.24 -1.76
C PHE A 93 19.55 -11.51 -1.20
N THR A 94 20.37 -12.20 -1.98
CA THR A 94 21.17 -13.36 -1.58
C THR A 94 22.60 -13.21 -2.09
N TYR A 95 23.57 -13.65 -1.30
CA TYR A 95 24.97 -13.65 -1.72
C TYR A 95 25.23 -14.79 -2.70
N SER A 96 25.66 -14.46 -3.93
CA SER A 96 26.06 -15.44 -4.94
C SER A 96 27.45 -15.14 -5.50
N GLN A 97 28.43 -15.98 -5.17
CA GLN A 97 29.81 -15.80 -5.60
C GLN A 97 29.95 -15.71 -7.14
N SER A 98 29.18 -16.50 -7.88
CA SER A 98 29.23 -16.52 -9.35
C SER A 98 28.75 -15.20 -9.96
N VAL A 99 27.76 -14.55 -9.37
CA VAL A 99 27.25 -13.25 -9.83
C VAL A 99 28.31 -12.16 -9.69
N TYR A 100 28.95 -12.07 -8.52
CA TYR A 100 30.04 -11.12 -8.28
C TYR A 100 31.25 -11.40 -9.18
N ARG A 101 31.64 -12.67 -9.33
CA ARG A 101 32.73 -13.07 -10.22
C ARG A 101 32.44 -12.65 -11.66
N GLY A 102 31.28 -13.02 -12.20
CA GLY A 102 30.89 -12.69 -13.56
C GLY A 102 30.78 -11.18 -13.79
N HIS A 103 30.32 -10.41 -12.79
CA HIS A 103 30.34 -8.95 -12.88
C HIS A 103 31.77 -8.39 -12.96
N VAL A 104 32.68 -8.87 -12.09
CA VAL A 104 34.09 -8.46 -12.10
C VAL A 104 34.77 -8.80 -13.42
N GLU A 105 34.54 -10.00 -13.96
CA GLU A 105 35.09 -10.44 -15.26
C GLU A 105 34.63 -9.52 -16.41
N ARG A 106 33.35 -9.11 -16.41
CA ARG A 106 32.83 -8.16 -17.40
C ARG A 106 33.39 -6.75 -17.24
N CYS A 107 33.43 -6.23 -16.02
CA CYS A 107 33.87 -4.85 -15.78
C CYS A 107 35.39 -4.69 -15.86
N PHE A 108 36.14 -5.73 -15.50
CA PHE A 108 37.59 -5.76 -15.33
C PHE A 108 38.25 -6.98 -16.00
N PRO A 109 38.14 -7.14 -17.33
CA PRO A 109 38.57 -8.35 -18.05
C PRO A 109 40.07 -8.68 -17.93
N ARG A 110 40.92 -7.67 -17.63
CA ARG A 110 42.36 -7.84 -17.41
C ARG A 110 42.72 -8.36 -16.00
N LYS A 111 41.74 -8.56 -15.10
CA LYS A 111 41.95 -9.05 -13.72
C LYS A 111 41.57 -10.54 -13.63
N LYS A 112 42.55 -11.42 -13.81
CA LYS A 112 42.35 -12.89 -13.89
C LYS A 112 42.12 -13.60 -12.55
N LYS A 113 42.18 -12.92 -11.39
CA LYS A 113 42.13 -13.55 -10.06
C LYS A 113 41.10 -12.87 -9.15
N PHE A 114 39.84 -13.27 -9.28
CA PHE A 114 38.78 -12.89 -8.35
C PHE A 114 38.99 -13.57 -6.99
N SER A 115 38.87 -12.80 -5.91
CA SER A 115 38.82 -13.33 -4.54
C SER A 115 37.70 -12.63 -3.79
N GLU A 116 36.80 -13.39 -3.17
CA GLU A 116 35.65 -12.84 -2.43
C GLU A 116 36.09 -12.09 -1.17
N PHE A 117 37.21 -12.49 -0.56
CA PHE A 117 37.87 -11.76 0.53
C PHE A 117 38.43 -10.39 0.08
N CYS A 118 38.56 -10.22 -1.24
CA CYS A 118 38.86 -9.00 -2.00
C CYS A 118 37.80 -7.89 -1.96
N LEU A 119 36.56 -8.20 -1.57
CA LEU A 119 35.41 -7.34 -1.86
C LEU A 119 35.13 -6.38 -0.70
N VAL A 120 34.83 -5.13 -1.03
CA VAL A 120 34.37 -4.12 -0.06
C VAL A 120 33.00 -3.62 -0.50
N GLY A 121 32.01 -3.70 0.39
CA GLY A 121 30.65 -3.25 0.17
C GLY A 121 30.37 -1.90 0.82
N PHE A 122 29.50 -1.11 0.20
CA PHE A 122 29.01 0.17 0.70
C PHE A 122 27.49 0.20 0.61
N ARG A 123 26.81 0.55 1.70
CA ARG A 123 25.36 0.74 1.72
C ARG A 123 25.01 1.90 2.65
N MET A 124 23.83 2.48 2.46
CA MET A 124 23.25 3.38 3.46
C MET A 124 22.47 2.58 4.50
N GLU A 125 22.53 3.02 5.75
CA GLU A 125 21.73 2.53 6.86
C GLU A 125 21.43 3.70 7.80
N ASN A 126 20.16 4.05 7.97
CA ASN A 126 19.73 5.19 8.79
C ASN A 126 20.54 6.46 8.48
N GLU A 127 20.59 6.82 7.19
CA GLU A 127 21.32 7.99 6.66
C GLU A 127 22.85 7.97 6.89
N LYS A 128 23.41 6.84 7.34
CA LYS A 128 24.84 6.67 7.55
C LYS A 128 25.42 5.67 6.57
N LEU A 129 26.60 5.98 6.03
CA LEU A 129 27.32 5.08 5.16
C LEU A 129 27.95 3.93 5.95
N VAL A 130 27.61 2.70 5.59
CA VAL A 130 28.15 1.48 6.17
C VAL A 130 29.11 0.82 5.17
N VAL A 131 30.36 0.67 5.60
CA VAL A 131 31.42 -0.01 4.83
C VAL A 131 31.60 -1.43 5.35
N MET A 132 31.38 -2.43 4.50
CA MET A 132 31.36 -3.85 4.82
C MET A 132 32.53 -4.58 4.13
N GLY A 133 33.17 -5.52 4.81
CA GLY A 133 34.01 -6.53 4.18
C GLY A 133 33.17 -7.73 3.75
N PHE A 134 33.82 -8.77 3.23
CA PHE A 134 33.17 -9.98 2.74
C PHE A 134 32.24 -10.67 3.76
N GLU A 135 32.73 -10.92 4.98
CA GLU A 135 31.94 -11.63 5.99
C GLU A 135 30.75 -10.78 6.46
N GLU A 136 30.95 -9.45 6.60
CA GLU A 136 29.85 -8.53 6.93
C GLU A 136 28.81 -8.45 5.81
N MET A 137 29.23 -8.43 4.54
CA MET A 137 28.30 -8.50 3.40
C MET A 137 27.49 -9.79 3.42
N LYS A 138 28.12 -10.95 3.68
CA LYS A 138 27.39 -12.23 3.78
C LYS A 138 26.40 -12.24 4.93
N LEU A 139 26.78 -11.71 6.08
CA LEU A 139 25.89 -11.60 7.24
C LEU A 139 24.72 -10.65 6.93
N TRP A 140 25.00 -9.50 6.32
CA TRP A 140 23.98 -8.54 5.88
C TRP A 140 23.01 -9.21 4.91
N PHE A 141 23.50 -9.88 3.86
CA PHE A 141 22.64 -10.59 2.92
C PHE A 141 21.72 -11.58 3.63
N ARG A 142 22.23 -12.41 4.54
CA ARG A 142 21.40 -13.36 5.30
C ARG A 142 20.31 -12.66 6.11
N ARG A 143 20.66 -11.57 6.81
CA ARG A 143 19.72 -10.78 7.60
C ARG A 143 18.67 -10.11 6.71
N GLU A 144 19.10 -9.55 5.59
CA GLU A 144 18.23 -8.86 4.65
C GLU A 144 17.30 -9.84 3.91
N THR A 145 17.78 -11.04 3.53
CA THR A 145 16.92 -12.11 3.02
C THR A 145 15.85 -12.45 4.04
N ALA A 146 16.24 -12.71 5.29
CA ALA A 146 15.30 -13.09 6.35
C ALA A 146 14.29 -11.96 6.64
N ARG A 147 14.76 -10.71 6.70
CA ARG A 147 13.92 -9.53 6.87
C ARG A 147 12.90 -9.43 5.74
N GLN A 148 13.34 -9.45 4.48
CA GLN A 148 12.45 -9.41 3.33
C GLN A 148 11.45 -10.59 3.37
N GLU A 149 11.88 -11.81 3.67
CA GLU A 149 10.94 -12.94 3.77
C GLU A 149 9.89 -12.82 4.87
N ASN A 150 10.14 -12.01 5.91
CA ASN A 150 9.21 -11.81 7.02
C ASN A 150 8.45 -10.47 6.95
N PHE A 151 8.95 -9.52 6.17
CA PHE A 151 8.32 -8.22 5.97
C PHE A 151 7.23 -8.34 4.91
N VAL A 152 5.98 -8.08 5.32
CA VAL A 152 4.80 -8.20 4.46
C VAL A 152 4.89 -7.22 3.30
N GLY A 153 4.39 -7.60 2.12
CA GLY A 153 4.47 -6.78 0.91
C GLY A 153 5.85 -6.72 0.24
N SER A 154 6.92 -7.09 0.95
CA SER A 154 8.27 -7.11 0.40
C SER A 154 8.39 -8.03 -0.83
N LYS A 155 9.49 -7.87 -1.57
CA LYS A 155 9.78 -8.69 -2.76
C LYS A 155 9.89 -10.18 -2.45
N LEU A 156 10.60 -10.57 -1.38
CA LEU A 156 10.74 -11.99 -1.06
C LEU A 156 9.50 -12.53 -0.37
N TRP A 157 8.78 -11.72 0.39
CA TRP A 157 7.53 -12.15 1.01
C TRP A 157 6.45 -12.43 -0.04
N THR A 158 6.22 -11.50 -0.97
CA THR A 158 5.25 -11.68 -2.06
C THR A 158 5.61 -12.85 -2.97
N LYS A 159 6.90 -13.12 -3.15
CA LYS A 159 7.39 -14.25 -3.96
C LYS A 159 7.32 -15.60 -3.22
N ASN A 160 7.73 -15.66 -1.96
CA ASN A 160 7.99 -16.91 -1.26
C ASN A 160 6.93 -17.27 -0.20
N LYS A 161 6.25 -16.27 0.40
CA LYS A 161 5.30 -16.49 1.51
C LYS A 161 3.85 -16.32 1.06
N TYR A 162 3.56 -15.25 0.32
CA TYR A 162 2.21 -14.95 -0.15
C TYR A 162 1.55 -16.14 -0.86
N PRO A 163 2.19 -16.83 -1.85
CA PRO A 163 1.51 -17.90 -2.57
C PRO A 163 1.07 -19.06 -1.67
N THR A 164 1.91 -19.42 -0.69
CA THR A 164 1.57 -20.49 0.26
C THR A 164 0.45 -20.04 1.21
N TRP A 165 0.43 -18.77 1.61
CA TRP A 165 -0.65 -18.26 2.45
C TRP A 165 -1.97 -18.14 1.69
N SER A 166 -1.97 -17.55 0.50
CA SER A 166 -3.19 -17.29 -0.30
C SER A 166 -3.85 -18.58 -0.79
N GLN A 167 -3.07 -19.63 -1.06
CA GLN A 167 -3.59 -20.94 -1.44
C GLN A 167 -4.33 -21.67 -0.31
N ARG A 168 -4.06 -21.32 0.96
CA ARG A 168 -4.81 -21.88 2.11
C ARG A 168 -6.20 -21.26 2.28
N ILE A 169 -6.44 -20.13 1.61
CA ILE A 169 -7.72 -19.46 1.62
C ILE A 169 -8.44 -19.88 0.34
N VAL A 170 -9.57 -20.56 0.51
CA VAL A 170 -10.37 -21.07 -0.61
C VAL A 170 -11.03 -19.89 -1.33
N GLU A 171 -11.20 -20.01 -2.65
CA GLU A 171 -11.98 -19.03 -3.41
C GLU A 171 -13.39 -18.94 -2.83
N ALA A 172 -13.82 -17.73 -2.53
CA ALA A 172 -15.12 -17.49 -1.95
C ALA A 172 -16.22 -17.86 -2.97
N VAL A 173 -17.18 -18.63 -2.49
CA VAL A 173 -18.44 -18.89 -3.19
C VAL A 173 -19.51 -17.96 -2.65
N GLU A 174 -20.67 -17.91 -3.31
CA GLU A 174 -21.81 -17.17 -2.79
C GLU A 174 -22.22 -17.70 -1.41
N ASP A 175 -22.33 -16.81 -0.43
CA ASP A 175 -22.77 -17.09 0.92
C ASP A 175 -23.57 -15.90 1.48
N ASP A 176 -23.83 -15.87 2.78
CA ASP A 176 -24.65 -14.82 3.39
C ASP A 176 -24.06 -13.42 3.23
N ASP A 177 -22.73 -13.27 3.24
CA ASP A 177 -22.07 -11.95 3.24
C ASP A 177 -21.57 -11.54 1.85
N LEU A 178 -21.39 -12.49 0.94
CA LEU A 178 -20.88 -12.27 -0.40
C LEU A 178 -21.84 -12.80 -1.47
N LYS A 179 -22.33 -11.90 -2.33
CA LYS A 179 -23.28 -12.22 -3.39
C LYS A 179 -22.65 -12.00 -4.77
N PHE A 180 -22.79 -12.95 -5.68
CA PHE A 180 -22.33 -12.86 -7.06
C PHE A 180 -23.51 -12.68 -8.00
N SER A 181 -23.40 -11.80 -8.98
CA SER A 181 -24.43 -11.57 -9.98
C SER A 181 -23.81 -11.58 -11.37
N ASP A 182 -24.53 -12.14 -12.34
CA ASP A 182 -24.06 -12.14 -13.72
C ASP A 182 -24.07 -10.73 -14.31
N ASP A 183 -25.10 -9.94 -14.00
CA ASP A 183 -25.29 -8.59 -14.52
C ASP A 183 -25.92 -7.63 -13.49
N ALA A 184 -26.18 -6.38 -13.92
CA ALA A 184 -26.81 -5.37 -13.09
C ALA A 184 -28.23 -5.75 -12.60
N ARG A 185 -29.00 -6.51 -13.39
CA ARG A 185 -30.36 -6.91 -13.02
C ARG A 185 -30.32 -7.95 -11.90
N GLY A 186 -29.44 -8.94 -12.02
CA GLY A 186 -29.18 -9.92 -10.98
C GLY A 186 -28.74 -9.25 -9.69
N PHE A 187 -27.85 -8.26 -9.80
CA PHE A 187 -27.42 -7.45 -8.65
C PHE A 187 -28.59 -6.73 -7.98
N GLU A 188 -29.40 -5.98 -8.72
CA GLU A 188 -30.55 -5.24 -8.17
C GLU A 188 -31.59 -6.16 -7.53
N GLN A 189 -31.78 -7.37 -8.08
CA GLN A 189 -32.66 -8.38 -7.50
C GLN A 189 -32.08 -8.94 -6.20
N LYS A 190 -30.80 -9.33 -6.18
CA LYS A 190 -30.15 -9.87 -4.98
C LYS A 190 -30.06 -8.83 -3.87
N PHE A 191 -29.79 -7.57 -4.19
CA PHE A 191 -29.76 -6.47 -3.24
C PHE A 191 -31.12 -6.32 -2.52
N ARG A 192 -32.23 -6.33 -3.28
CA ARG A 192 -33.59 -6.27 -2.73
C ARG A 192 -33.95 -7.51 -1.93
N ASN A 193 -33.73 -8.70 -2.48
CA ASN A 193 -34.08 -9.97 -1.83
C ASN A 193 -33.32 -10.21 -0.52
N ASN A 194 -32.17 -9.56 -0.35
CA ASN A 194 -31.37 -9.61 0.88
C ASN A 194 -31.64 -8.44 1.83
N ASN A 195 -32.70 -7.65 1.62
CA ASN A 195 -33.14 -6.55 2.50
C ASN A 195 -32.09 -5.44 2.73
N GLN A 196 -31.22 -5.20 1.74
CA GLN A 196 -30.06 -4.32 1.91
C GLN A 196 -30.39 -2.82 1.86
N SER A 197 -31.64 -2.44 1.54
CA SER A 197 -32.05 -1.03 1.41
C SER A 197 -32.11 -0.25 2.72
N ARG A 198 -32.05 -0.92 3.88
CA ARG A 198 -32.15 -0.29 5.22
C ARG A 198 -31.01 -0.66 6.17
N GLY A 199 -29.92 -1.19 5.62
CA GLY A 199 -28.76 -1.67 6.38
C GLY A 199 -27.90 -2.54 5.47
N TRP A 200 -27.28 -1.91 4.47
CA TRP A 200 -26.46 -2.62 3.50
C TRP A 200 -25.20 -3.18 4.18
N ASP A 201 -25.07 -4.49 4.27
CA ASP A 201 -23.98 -5.16 4.98
C ASP A 201 -23.18 -6.16 4.14
N LYS A 202 -23.72 -6.59 3.00
CA LYS A 202 -23.12 -7.61 2.11
C LYS A 202 -22.29 -7.02 0.99
N ILE A 203 -21.22 -7.72 0.58
CA ILE A 203 -20.48 -7.40 -0.65
C ILE A 203 -21.24 -7.98 -1.84
N PHE A 204 -21.34 -7.19 -2.92
CA PHE A 204 -21.93 -7.62 -4.18
C PHE A 204 -20.89 -7.56 -5.29
N VAL A 205 -20.65 -8.69 -5.94
CA VAL A 205 -19.79 -8.80 -7.12
C VAL A 205 -20.68 -8.98 -8.35
N VAL A 206 -20.40 -8.24 -9.41
CA VAL A 206 -21.13 -8.23 -10.67
C VAL A 206 -20.14 -8.58 -11.80
N ASN A 207 -20.43 -9.65 -12.53
CA ASN A 207 -19.53 -10.18 -13.55
C ASN A 207 -19.52 -9.31 -14.82
N ASP A 208 -20.70 -8.96 -15.32
CA ASP A 208 -20.91 -8.05 -16.44
C ASP A 208 -21.40 -6.69 -15.91
N PRO A 209 -20.64 -5.59 -16.15
CA PRO A 209 -21.00 -4.27 -15.66
C PRO A 209 -22.16 -3.64 -16.46
N SER A 210 -22.59 -4.27 -17.55
CA SER A 210 -23.70 -3.81 -18.39
C SER A 210 -24.95 -3.54 -17.55
N GLY A 211 -25.51 -2.35 -17.72
CA GLY A 211 -26.70 -1.92 -16.99
C GLY A 211 -26.44 -1.29 -15.61
N LEU A 212 -25.20 -1.28 -15.09
CA LEU A 212 -24.87 -0.58 -13.83
C LEU A 212 -24.98 0.95 -13.93
N GLY A 213 -25.17 1.49 -15.14
CA GLY A 213 -25.25 2.92 -15.39
C GLY A 213 -23.92 3.64 -15.08
N ALA A 214 -22.82 2.93 -15.31
CA ALA A 214 -21.44 3.40 -15.22
C ALA A 214 -20.85 3.50 -16.63
N ASP A 215 -19.89 4.40 -16.79
CA ASP A 215 -19.12 4.57 -18.02
C ASP A 215 -17.69 4.90 -17.61
N PHE A 216 -16.73 4.27 -18.26
CA PHE A 216 -15.32 4.37 -17.91
C PHE A 216 -14.50 4.48 -19.19
N PRO A 217 -13.53 5.42 -19.26
CA PRO A 217 -12.61 5.46 -20.39
C PRO A 217 -11.90 4.12 -20.60
N ASP A 218 -11.69 3.74 -21.86
CA ASP A 218 -10.82 2.62 -22.17
C ASP A 218 -9.35 2.90 -21.81
N GLU A 219 -8.52 1.86 -21.82
CA GLU A 219 -7.10 1.96 -21.47
C GLU A 219 -6.38 3.00 -22.35
N THR A 220 -6.65 2.98 -23.65
CA THR A 220 -5.97 3.86 -24.61
C THR A 220 -6.28 5.32 -24.32
N THR A 221 -7.54 5.64 -24.07
CA THR A 221 -8.04 6.98 -23.78
C THR A 221 -7.52 7.47 -22.45
N LEU A 222 -7.55 6.63 -21.40
CA LEU A 222 -6.99 6.94 -20.10
C LEU A 222 -5.49 7.26 -20.20
N LEU A 223 -4.70 6.33 -20.74
CA LEU A 223 -3.24 6.46 -20.80
C LEU A 223 -2.82 7.65 -21.67
N ARG A 224 -3.52 7.89 -22.80
CA ARG A 224 -3.29 9.07 -23.64
C ARG A 224 -3.58 10.37 -22.89
N THR A 225 -4.70 10.44 -22.17
CA THR A 225 -5.06 11.62 -21.37
C THR A 225 -4.02 11.87 -20.27
N MET A 226 -3.57 10.80 -19.61
CA MET A 226 -2.52 10.90 -18.61
C MET A 226 -1.20 11.41 -19.19
N ARG A 227 -0.82 10.96 -20.40
CA ARG A 227 0.37 11.45 -21.11
C ARG A 227 0.24 12.93 -21.50
N GLN A 228 -0.92 13.36 -21.99
CA GLN A 228 -1.19 14.77 -22.31
C GLN A 228 -1.05 15.68 -21.08
N HIS A 229 -1.42 15.18 -19.90
CA HIS A 229 -1.25 15.87 -18.62
C HIS A 229 -0.01 15.41 -17.85
N GLY A 230 1.03 14.95 -18.57
CA GLY A 230 2.18 14.25 -18.02
C GLY A 230 2.97 14.97 -16.93
N ASN A 231 2.93 16.31 -16.88
CA ASN A 231 3.64 17.14 -15.89
C ASN A 231 2.95 17.20 -14.52
N ARG A 232 1.70 16.71 -14.40
CA ARG A 232 1.00 16.70 -13.12
C ARG A 232 1.73 15.81 -12.12
N LYS A 233 1.73 16.21 -10.85
CA LYS A 233 2.31 15.41 -9.77
C LYS A 233 1.41 14.21 -9.47
N LEU A 234 2.06 13.10 -9.11
CA LEU A 234 1.43 11.88 -8.64
C LEU A 234 2.25 11.33 -7.48
N ARG A 235 1.55 10.95 -6.42
CA ARG A 235 2.09 10.12 -5.36
C ARG A 235 1.76 8.66 -5.64
N TYR A 236 2.73 7.77 -5.53
CA TYR A 236 2.54 6.33 -5.66
C TYR A 236 3.20 5.60 -4.50
N PHE A 237 2.69 4.42 -4.20
CA PHE A 237 3.25 3.51 -3.21
C PHE A 237 4.19 2.53 -3.90
N ASP A 238 5.40 2.35 -3.40
CA ASP A 238 6.25 1.22 -3.78
C ASP A 238 5.95 0.06 -2.83
N SER A 239 5.34 -1.00 -3.36
CA SER A 239 4.96 -2.16 -2.56
C SER A 239 6.17 -2.87 -1.92
N GLN A 240 7.38 -2.73 -2.49
CA GLN A 240 8.56 -3.43 -1.97
C GLN A 240 9.23 -2.71 -0.80
N THR A 241 9.29 -1.38 -0.84
CA THR A 241 9.84 -0.57 0.26
C THR A 241 8.79 -0.21 1.30
N MET A 242 7.50 -0.31 0.93
CA MET A 242 6.36 0.18 1.70
C MET A 242 6.42 1.69 1.98
N GLU A 243 6.89 2.45 1.01
CA GLU A 243 7.02 3.90 1.10
C GLU A 243 6.26 4.59 -0.04
N PHE A 244 5.85 5.83 0.22
CA PHE A 244 5.28 6.71 -0.79
C PHE A 244 6.36 7.55 -1.45
N TYR A 245 6.27 7.66 -2.77
CA TYR A 245 7.15 8.51 -3.58
C TYR A 245 6.34 9.42 -4.48
N ASP A 246 6.89 10.60 -4.77
CA ASP A 246 6.30 11.55 -5.70
C ASP A 246 6.98 11.45 -7.07
N CYS A 247 6.20 11.58 -8.15
CA CYS A 247 6.70 11.68 -9.51
C CYS A 247 5.72 12.46 -10.40
N SER A 248 6.02 12.58 -11.68
CA SER A 248 5.07 13.10 -12.66
C SER A 248 4.19 11.98 -13.22
N TRP A 249 3.01 12.30 -13.76
CA TRP A 249 2.13 11.33 -14.41
C TRP A 249 2.87 10.56 -15.52
N SER A 250 3.61 11.27 -16.38
CA SER A 250 4.44 10.62 -17.41
C SER A 250 5.51 9.71 -16.80
N GLY A 251 6.19 10.16 -15.74
CA GLY A 251 7.19 9.36 -15.05
C GLY A 251 6.60 8.10 -14.42
N TYR A 252 5.36 8.15 -13.93
CA TYR A 252 4.66 6.97 -13.44
C TYR A 252 4.31 6.01 -14.57
N LEU A 253 3.77 6.51 -15.68
CA LEU A 253 3.46 5.69 -16.85
C LEU A 253 4.70 5.00 -17.43
N ASP A 254 5.85 5.68 -17.44
CA ASP A 254 7.13 5.09 -17.86
C ASP A 254 7.53 3.93 -16.94
N ARG A 255 7.29 4.04 -15.63
CA ARG A 255 7.54 2.97 -14.66
C ARG A 255 6.58 1.81 -14.85
N PHE A 256 5.28 2.10 -14.96
CA PHE A 256 4.21 1.12 -15.15
C PHE A 256 4.44 0.27 -16.40
N SER A 257 4.81 0.92 -17.51
CA SER A 257 5.02 0.28 -18.82
C SER A 257 6.30 -0.58 -18.91
N LYS A 258 7.17 -0.58 -17.89
CA LYS A 258 8.37 -1.44 -17.90
C LYS A 258 7.96 -2.91 -17.86
N GLU A 259 8.56 -3.71 -18.72
CA GLU A 259 8.44 -5.18 -18.67
C GLU A 259 8.88 -5.72 -17.29
N GLU A 260 8.24 -6.79 -16.81
CA GLU A 260 8.44 -7.35 -15.46
C GLU A 260 9.93 -7.59 -15.13
N LYS A 261 10.69 -8.17 -16.07
CA LYS A 261 12.14 -8.43 -15.92
C LYS A 261 13.00 -7.17 -15.76
N HIS A 262 12.47 -5.99 -16.08
CA HIS A 262 13.13 -4.68 -16.01
C HIS A 262 12.60 -3.78 -14.89
N ARG A 263 11.63 -4.27 -14.08
CA ARG A 263 11.15 -3.55 -12.89
C ARG A 263 12.10 -3.71 -11.73
N ASP A 264 12.63 -2.61 -11.24
CA ASP A 264 13.51 -2.59 -10.07
C ASP A 264 12.69 -2.48 -8.77
N HIS A 265 11.49 -1.91 -8.88
CA HIS A 265 10.49 -1.68 -7.84
C HIS A 265 9.10 -2.08 -8.36
N ILE A 266 8.12 -2.25 -7.47
CA ILE A 266 6.74 -2.58 -7.84
C ILE A 266 5.86 -1.39 -7.47
N VAL A 267 5.47 -0.63 -8.48
CA VAL A 267 4.71 0.60 -8.27
C VAL A 267 3.22 0.35 -8.18
N ASN A 268 2.56 1.04 -7.26
CA ASN A 268 1.14 0.93 -6.99
C ASN A 268 0.54 2.34 -6.78
N CYS A 269 -0.21 2.83 -7.74
CA CYS A 269 -0.97 4.06 -7.61
C CYS A 269 -2.38 3.69 -7.12
N LEU A 270 -2.66 3.99 -5.85
CA LEU A 270 -3.88 3.60 -5.15
C LEU A 270 -5.03 4.60 -5.28
N GLY A 271 -4.80 5.77 -5.88
CA GLY A 271 -5.79 6.84 -5.89
C GLY A 271 -5.38 8.00 -6.79
N LEU A 272 -5.22 7.75 -8.09
CA LEU A 272 -5.08 8.82 -9.07
C LEU A 272 -6.40 9.59 -9.13
N ASP A 273 -6.44 10.76 -8.50
CA ASP A 273 -7.60 11.65 -8.54
C ASP A 273 -7.93 12.04 -9.99
N ALA A 274 -9.18 11.77 -10.40
CA ALA A 274 -9.72 12.15 -11.68
C ALA A 274 -10.02 13.67 -11.79
N SER A 275 -9.35 14.54 -11.02
CA SER A 275 -9.54 15.99 -11.02
C SER A 275 -9.38 16.67 -12.38
N VAL A 276 -8.69 16.04 -13.33
CA VAL A 276 -8.59 16.53 -14.71
C VAL A 276 -9.98 16.48 -15.35
N PRO A 277 -10.53 17.61 -15.86
CA PRO A 277 -11.90 17.64 -16.39
C PRO A 277 -12.19 16.58 -17.47
N ALA A 278 -11.22 16.31 -18.36
CA ALA A 278 -11.33 15.28 -19.37
C ALA A 278 -11.57 13.87 -18.78
N LEU A 279 -10.84 13.50 -17.72
CA LEU A 279 -11.05 12.24 -17.01
C LEU A 279 -12.31 12.28 -16.15
N ARG A 280 -12.51 13.37 -15.42
CA ARG A 280 -13.64 13.55 -14.50
C ARG A 280 -14.99 13.39 -15.17
N ASN A 281 -15.12 13.95 -16.38
CA ASN A 281 -16.36 13.98 -17.14
C ASN A 281 -16.57 12.67 -17.90
N ALA A 282 -15.50 11.98 -18.28
CA ALA A 282 -15.58 10.70 -18.97
C ALA A 282 -15.88 9.53 -18.02
N ILE A 283 -15.60 9.67 -16.72
CA ILE A 283 -15.96 8.67 -15.70
C ILE A 283 -17.37 8.95 -15.18
N THR A 284 -18.27 7.98 -15.33
CA THR A 284 -19.61 7.97 -14.75
C THR A 284 -19.65 6.96 -13.60
N VAL A 285 -19.77 7.45 -12.36
CA VAL A 285 -19.92 6.61 -11.14
C VAL A 285 -21.13 5.69 -11.29
N PRO A 286 -21.10 4.40 -10.91
CA PRO A 286 -22.27 3.52 -11.04
C PRO A 286 -23.56 4.10 -10.44
N LYS A 287 -24.70 3.84 -11.10
CA LYS A 287 -26.02 4.37 -10.69
C LYS A 287 -26.35 4.03 -9.24
N PHE A 288 -26.04 2.81 -8.81
CA PHE A 288 -26.23 2.36 -7.44
C PHE A 288 -25.47 3.24 -6.43
N ALA A 289 -24.16 3.41 -6.62
CA ALA A 289 -23.31 4.23 -5.74
C ALA A 289 -23.81 5.69 -5.66
N ARG A 290 -24.17 6.31 -6.81
CA ARG A 290 -24.76 7.66 -6.84
C ARG A 290 -26.09 7.75 -6.08
N THR A 291 -26.88 6.69 -6.10
CA THR A 291 -28.19 6.62 -5.44
C THR A 291 -28.02 6.47 -3.94
N CYS A 292 -27.09 5.62 -3.49
CA CYS A 292 -26.79 5.41 -2.07
C CYS A 292 -26.22 6.67 -1.40
N SER A 293 -25.37 7.42 -2.10
CA SER A 293 -24.71 8.62 -1.55
C SER A 293 -25.53 9.91 -1.67
N ASN A 294 -26.73 9.88 -2.28
CA ASN A 294 -27.47 11.09 -2.66
C ASN A 294 -27.84 12.03 -1.49
N SER A 295 -28.03 11.48 -0.29
CA SER A 295 -28.35 12.25 0.92
C SER A 295 -27.10 12.79 1.62
N MET A 296 -25.93 12.29 1.26
CA MET A 296 -24.65 12.71 1.84
C MET A 296 -24.05 13.85 1.01
N THR A 297 -23.19 14.65 1.64
CA THR A 297 -22.48 15.69 0.88
C THR A 297 -21.46 15.04 -0.06
N PRO A 298 -21.49 15.34 -1.37
CA PRO A 298 -20.59 14.73 -2.33
C PRO A 298 -19.12 15.03 -2.03
N MET A 299 -18.28 14.00 -2.10
CA MET A 299 -16.83 14.09 -1.91
C MET A 299 -16.15 13.93 -3.26
N LYS A 300 -16.13 15.03 -4.03
CA LYS A 300 -15.76 15.08 -5.45
C LYS A 300 -14.44 14.38 -5.81
N HIS A 301 -13.46 14.34 -4.90
CA HIS A 301 -12.15 13.72 -5.11
C HIS A 301 -12.10 12.22 -4.75
N LEU A 302 -13.05 11.74 -3.96
CA LEU A 302 -13.10 10.35 -3.49
C LEU A 302 -14.12 9.50 -4.24
N GLU A 303 -15.10 10.12 -4.89
CA GLU A 303 -16.12 9.42 -5.69
C GLU A 303 -15.57 8.83 -7.00
N LYS A 304 -14.41 9.31 -7.47
CA LYS A 304 -13.80 8.95 -8.75
C LYS A 304 -12.27 8.99 -8.66
N TYR A 305 -11.65 7.83 -8.52
CA TYR A 305 -10.21 7.69 -8.65
C TYR A 305 -9.85 6.47 -9.48
N ILE A 306 -8.66 6.53 -10.07
CA ILE A 306 -8.12 5.47 -10.91
C ILE A 306 -7.01 4.78 -10.13
N ILE A 307 -7.00 3.45 -10.17
CA ILE A 307 -5.95 2.63 -9.60
C ILE A 307 -5.14 2.04 -10.74
N ILE A 308 -3.82 2.19 -10.68
CA ILE A 308 -2.89 1.61 -11.63
C ILE A 308 -1.84 0.87 -10.82
N SER A 309 -1.71 -0.43 -11.00
CA SER A 309 -0.85 -1.27 -10.15
C SER A 309 -0.06 -2.24 -10.99
N GLN A 310 1.23 -2.39 -10.70
CA GLN A 310 2.02 -3.47 -11.29
C GLN A 310 1.73 -4.81 -10.60
N LYS A 311 1.84 -5.89 -11.37
CA LYS A 311 1.86 -7.26 -10.86
C LYS A 311 2.80 -7.41 -9.67
N GLY A 312 2.33 -8.11 -8.65
CA GLY A 312 3.05 -8.32 -7.38
C GLY A 312 2.83 -7.23 -6.35
N ALA A 313 2.11 -6.15 -6.67
CA ALA A 313 1.73 -5.14 -5.70
C ALA A 313 0.78 -5.74 -4.65
N PHE A 314 1.08 -5.50 -3.38
CA PHE A 314 0.28 -5.93 -2.24
C PHE A 314 -0.08 -4.72 -1.38
N SER A 315 -1.37 -4.56 -1.09
CA SER A 315 -1.90 -3.65 -0.07
C SER A 315 -2.35 -4.49 1.11
N GLU A 316 -1.88 -4.14 2.31
CA GLU A 316 -2.18 -4.89 3.53
C GLU A 316 -3.67 -4.80 3.95
N PHE A 317 -4.04 -5.56 4.99
CA PHE A 317 -5.38 -5.50 5.55
C PHE A 317 -5.64 -4.13 6.18
N HIS A 318 -6.73 -3.50 5.77
CA HIS A 318 -7.17 -2.19 6.25
C HIS A 318 -8.70 -2.07 6.11
N THR A 319 -9.26 -1.03 6.69
CA THR A 319 -10.61 -0.56 6.36
C THR A 319 -10.51 0.71 5.50
N ASP A 320 -11.49 0.95 4.63
CA ASP A 320 -11.56 2.22 3.91
C ASP A 320 -11.80 3.38 4.89
N PHE A 321 -11.11 4.50 4.69
CA PHE A 321 -11.09 5.64 5.61
C PHE A 321 -12.50 6.10 6.03
N GLY A 322 -12.70 6.29 7.33
CA GLY A 322 -13.98 6.66 7.93
C GLY A 322 -15.10 5.62 7.73
N GLY A 323 -14.76 4.39 7.33
CA GLY A 323 -15.74 3.36 7.00
C GLY A 323 -16.56 3.71 5.76
N MET A 324 -15.97 4.38 4.77
CA MET A 324 -16.65 4.64 3.50
C MET A 324 -17.02 3.33 2.80
N SER A 325 -18.14 3.35 2.07
CA SER A 325 -18.48 2.29 1.13
C SER A 325 -17.74 2.54 -0.19
N ALA A 326 -17.54 1.49 -1.00
CA ALA A 326 -16.80 1.60 -2.24
C ALA A 326 -17.48 0.86 -3.41
N TYR A 327 -17.24 1.33 -4.62
CA TYR A 327 -17.35 0.53 -5.84
C TYR A 327 -15.97 0.34 -6.44
N PHE A 328 -15.72 -0.80 -7.06
CA PHE A 328 -14.43 -1.12 -7.69
C PHE A 328 -14.66 -1.88 -8.99
N HIS A 329 -14.16 -1.35 -10.10
CA HIS A 329 -14.31 -1.91 -11.44
C HIS A 329 -12.94 -2.18 -12.08
N ILE A 330 -12.66 -3.42 -12.47
CA ILE A 330 -11.42 -3.76 -13.17
C ILE A 330 -11.59 -3.45 -14.65
N LEU A 331 -10.87 -2.44 -15.16
CA LEU A 331 -10.77 -2.19 -16.59
C LEU A 331 -9.86 -3.24 -17.27
N LYS A 332 -8.70 -3.49 -16.64
CA LYS A 332 -7.66 -4.39 -17.16
C LYS A 332 -6.94 -5.11 -16.03
N GLY A 333 -6.49 -6.33 -16.31
CA GLY A 333 -5.67 -7.14 -15.40
C GLY A 333 -6.52 -7.93 -14.42
N ILE A 334 -5.87 -8.36 -13.33
CA ILE A 334 -6.46 -9.23 -12.32
C ILE A 334 -5.99 -8.78 -10.94
N LYS A 335 -6.92 -8.72 -9.99
CA LYS A 335 -6.65 -8.48 -8.57
C LYS A 335 -7.37 -9.52 -7.72
N THR A 336 -6.73 -9.96 -6.66
CA THR A 336 -7.33 -10.82 -5.64
C THR A 336 -7.53 -10.05 -4.36
N PHE A 337 -8.78 -9.96 -3.92
CA PHE A 337 -9.21 -9.33 -2.68
C PHE A 337 -9.39 -10.38 -1.59
N PHE A 338 -9.05 -10.02 -0.36
CA PHE A 338 -9.24 -10.84 0.83
C PHE A 338 -10.12 -10.07 1.79
N PHE A 339 -11.42 -10.36 1.82
CA PHE A 339 -12.41 -9.65 2.63
C PHE A 339 -12.65 -10.35 3.95
N ILE A 340 -12.82 -9.58 5.02
CA ILE A 340 -13.17 -10.05 6.36
C ILE A 340 -14.32 -9.17 6.87
N GLU A 341 -15.34 -9.80 7.41
CA GLU A 341 -16.51 -9.12 7.97
C GLU A 341 -16.10 -8.23 9.18
N PRO A 342 -16.61 -7.00 9.28
CA PRO A 342 -16.27 -6.06 10.37
C PRO A 342 -17.01 -6.33 11.69
N THR A 343 -16.93 -7.56 12.19
CA THR A 343 -17.42 -7.91 13.53
C THR A 343 -16.63 -7.16 14.62
N GLU A 344 -17.20 -7.03 15.82
CA GLU A 344 -16.49 -6.41 16.97
C GLU A 344 -15.16 -7.10 17.26
N GLU A 345 -15.15 -8.44 17.15
CA GLU A 345 -13.95 -9.23 17.33
C GLU A 345 -12.90 -8.93 16.26
N ASN A 346 -13.29 -8.88 14.99
CA ASN A 346 -12.35 -8.66 13.88
C ASN A 346 -11.79 -7.25 13.88
N LEU A 347 -12.60 -6.22 14.14
CA LEU A 347 -12.10 -4.85 14.28
C LEU A 347 -11.16 -4.72 15.47
N LYS A 348 -11.45 -5.36 16.62
CA LYS A 348 -10.53 -5.35 17.76
C LYS A 348 -9.20 -6.03 17.45
N LYS A 349 -9.21 -7.13 16.69
CA LYS A 349 -7.98 -7.78 16.20
C LYS A 349 -7.20 -6.85 15.27
N LEU A 350 -7.90 -6.11 14.39
CA LEU A 350 -7.28 -5.15 13.49
C LEU A 350 -6.67 -3.98 14.28
N GLN A 351 -7.38 -3.48 15.28
CA GLN A 351 -6.93 -2.39 16.14
C GLN A 351 -5.63 -2.76 16.86
N ASN A 352 -5.61 -3.92 17.52
CA ASN A 352 -4.41 -4.43 18.19
C ASN A 352 -3.23 -4.63 17.21
N TYR A 353 -3.53 -4.94 15.95
CA TYR A 353 -2.51 -5.03 14.90
C TYR A 353 -1.99 -3.64 14.53
N GLU A 354 -2.89 -2.69 14.27
CA GLU A 354 -2.62 -1.28 13.91
C GLU A 354 -1.85 -0.53 14.99
N GLU A 355 -2.29 -0.58 16.25
CA GLU A 355 -1.55 -0.01 17.40
C GLU A 355 -0.12 -0.58 17.51
N GLY A 356 0.04 -1.85 17.16
CA GLY A 356 1.33 -2.54 17.15
C GLY A 356 2.25 -2.19 15.99
N HIS A 357 1.79 -1.46 14.95
CA HIS A 357 2.58 -1.18 13.74
C HIS A 357 3.82 -0.33 14.00
N HIS A 358 3.86 0.46 15.08
CA HIS A 358 5.07 1.18 15.49
C HIS A 358 6.24 0.24 15.83
N HIS A 359 5.98 -1.07 15.98
CA HIS A 359 6.97 -2.09 16.29
C HIS A 359 6.84 -3.30 15.35
N ARG A 360 7.05 -3.10 14.04
CA ARG A 360 7.13 -4.16 13.00
C ARG A 360 8.14 -5.26 13.38
N LYS A 361 7.74 -6.20 14.23
CA LYS A 361 8.45 -7.46 14.51
C LYS A 361 7.87 -8.53 13.61
N ASP A 362 8.78 -9.32 13.02
CA ASP A 362 8.64 -10.34 11.96
C ASP A 362 7.50 -11.37 12.08
N ASN A 363 6.68 -11.37 13.15
CA ASN A 363 5.63 -12.37 13.41
C ASN A 363 4.24 -11.77 13.75
N HIS A 364 4.03 -10.47 13.50
CA HIS A 364 2.80 -9.76 13.88
C HIS A 364 1.75 -9.59 12.78
N TRP A 365 2.01 -10.02 11.55
CA TRP A 365 1.10 -9.77 10.41
C TRP A 365 -0.34 -10.23 10.66
N PHE A 366 -1.31 -9.36 10.37
CA PHE A 366 -2.74 -9.57 10.58
C PHE A 366 -3.29 -10.84 9.89
N GLY A 367 -2.83 -11.15 8.68
CA GLY A 367 -3.27 -12.35 7.95
C GLY A 367 -2.90 -13.68 8.62
N ARG A 368 -2.08 -13.66 9.69
CA ARG A 368 -1.82 -14.82 10.57
C ARG A 368 -2.63 -14.80 11.87
N LYS A 369 -3.26 -13.67 12.21
CA LYS A 369 -4.08 -13.46 13.41
C LYS A 369 -5.56 -13.77 13.18
N ILE A 370 -5.97 -13.80 11.92
CA ILE A 370 -7.33 -14.15 11.49
C ILE A 370 -7.34 -15.60 11.00
N ALA A 371 -8.38 -16.35 11.35
CA ALA A 371 -8.56 -17.70 10.86
C ALA A 371 -8.82 -17.65 9.35
N THR A 372 -8.21 -18.54 8.57
CA THR A 372 -8.37 -18.53 7.10
C THR A 372 -9.82 -18.79 6.68
N THR A 373 -10.64 -19.39 7.54
CA THR A 373 -12.08 -19.59 7.36
C THR A 373 -12.88 -18.30 7.41
N ASP A 374 -12.35 -17.25 8.03
CA ASP A 374 -13.02 -15.95 8.18
C ASP A 374 -12.66 -15.00 7.03
N ILE A 375 -11.78 -15.43 6.12
CA ILE A 375 -11.29 -14.64 5.00
C ILE A 375 -11.96 -15.11 3.70
N LYS A 376 -12.69 -14.21 3.05
CA LYS A 376 -13.31 -14.44 1.74
C LYS A 376 -12.36 -13.97 0.65
N ARG A 377 -11.76 -14.92 -0.08
CA ARG A 377 -10.87 -14.62 -1.21
C ARG A 377 -11.67 -14.45 -2.50
N VAL A 378 -11.55 -13.31 -3.17
CA VAL A 378 -12.27 -13.00 -4.41
C VAL A 378 -11.29 -12.53 -5.48
N THR A 379 -11.12 -13.32 -6.53
CA THR A 379 -10.34 -12.92 -7.71
C THR A 379 -11.21 -12.15 -8.70
N MET A 380 -10.89 -10.87 -8.90
CA MET A 380 -11.52 -9.95 -9.83
C MET A 380 -10.70 -9.82 -11.11
N SER A 381 -11.29 -10.21 -12.24
CA SER A 381 -10.74 -10.04 -13.59
C SER A 381 -11.39 -8.85 -14.32
N ALA A 382 -10.82 -8.46 -15.45
CA ALA A 382 -11.33 -7.39 -16.31
C ALA A 382 -12.85 -7.52 -16.61
N GLY A 383 -13.54 -6.39 -16.55
CA GLY A 383 -15.00 -6.27 -16.69
C GLY A 383 -15.75 -6.35 -15.35
N ARG A 384 -15.25 -7.11 -14.37
CA ARG A 384 -15.98 -7.33 -13.12
C ARG A 384 -16.02 -6.06 -12.26
N THR A 385 -17.13 -5.87 -11.56
CA THR A 385 -17.33 -4.78 -10.60
C THR A 385 -17.73 -5.34 -9.24
N PHE A 386 -17.27 -4.78 -8.14
CA PHE A 386 -17.91 -5.04 -6.84
C PHE A 386 -18.39 -3.75 -6.17
N PHE A 387 -19.35 -3.90 -5.27
CA PHE A 387 -19.81 -2.91 -4.32
C PHE A 387 -19.56 -3.45 -2.91
N MET A 388 -18.87 -2.66 -2.09
CA MET A 388 -18.50 -3.01 -0.73
C MET A 388 -19.11 -1.99 0.25
N PRO A 389 -19.88 -2.43 1.26
CA PRO A 389 -20.42 -1.52 2.26
C PRO A 389 -19.36 -1.08 3.26
N ALA A 390 -19.73 -0.13 4.10
CA ALA A 390 -18.88 0.42 5.15
C ALA A 390 -18.15 -0.66 5.97
N GLY A 391 -16.89 -0.38 6.27
CA GLY A 391 -16.10 -1.04 7.32
C GLY A 391 -15.49 -2.40 7.00
N TRP A 392 -15.80 -3.02 5.86
CA TRP A 392 -15.19 -4.30 5.49
C TRP A 392 -13.66 -4.24 5.49
N ILE A 393 -13.05 -5.14 6.25
CA ILE A 393 -11.59 -5.23 6.36
C ILE A 393 -11.10 -5.99 5.13
N HIS A 394 -10.10 -5.45 4.44
CA HIS A 394 -9.63 -6.09 3.21
C HIS A 394 -8.15 -5.86 2.91
N ALA A 395 -7.54 -6.87 2.28
CA ALA A 395 -6.22 -6.78 1.65
C ALA A 395 -6.34 -7.05 0.15
N VAL A 396 -5.38 -6.56 -0.63
CA VAL A 396 -5.43 -6.65 -2.10
C VAL A 396 -4.09 -7.09 -2.66
N TYR A 397 -4.09 -8.13 -3.48
CA TYR A 397 -2.95 -8.53 -4.30
C TYR A 397 -3.23 -8.26 -5.78
N THR A 398 -2.20 -7.80 -6.50
CA THR A 398 -2.28 -7.54 -7.93
C THR A 398 -1.63 -8.69 -8.70
N ASP A 399 -2.46 -9.58 -9.25
CA ASP A 399 -2.03 -10.80 -9.94
C ASP A 399 -1.43 -10.52 -11.33
N GLU A 400 -1.98 -9.52 -12.01
CA GLU A 400 -1.51 -9.00 -13.30
C GLU A 400 -1.49 -7.48 -13.28
N ASP A 401 -0.70 -6.84 -14.14
CA ASP A 401 -0.71 -5.39 -14.27
C ASP A 401 -2.14 -4.90 -14.47
N CYS A 402 -2.59 -4.05 -13.56
CA CYS A 402 -4.01 -3.75 -13.41
C CYS A 402 -4.27 -2.25 -13.55
N ILE A 403 -5.34 -1.94 -14.27
CA ILE A 403 -5.99 -0.64 -14.27
C ILE A 403 -7.42 -0.85 -13.80
N ALA A 404 -7.85 -0.06 -12.82
CA ALA A 404 -9.18 -0.12 -12.25
C ALA A 404 -9.74 1.29 -12.00
N TYR A 405 -11.06 1.39 -12.04
CA TYR A 405 -11.81 2.57 -11.60
C TYR A 405 -12.46 2.27 -10.27
N SER A 406 -12.33 3.18 -9.33
CA SER A 406 -12.89 3.02 -8.00
C SER A 406 -13.43 4.35 -7.49
N GLY A 407 -14.26 4.27 -6.47
CA GLY A 407 -14.75 5.44 -5.78
C GLY A 407 -15.36 5.05 -4.45
N SER A 408 -15.12 5.89 -3.47
CA SER A 408 -15.55 5.71 -2.09
C SER A 408 -16.56 6.81 -1.74
N PHE A 409 -17.58 6.46 -0.95
CA PHE A 409 -18.67 7.35 -0.59
C PHE A 409 -19.25 7.00 0.79
N PHE A 410 -19.75 8.00 1.50
CA PHE A 410 -20.63 7.76 2.65
C PHE A 410 -22.06 7.53 2.17
N GLU A 411 -22.80 6.73 2.91
CA GLU A 411 -24.21 6.49 2.66
C GLU A 411 -24.99 6.43 3.98
N LYS A 412 -26.28 6.73 3.93
CA LYS A 412 -27.05 6.98 5.15
C LYS A 412 -27.27 5.71 5.99
N THR A 413 -27.51 4.57 5.36
CA THR A 413 -27.93 3.33 6.03
C THR A 413 -26.82 2.72 6.91
N ASN A 414 -25.55 2.96 6.59
CA ASN A 414 -24.40 2.54 7.39
C ASN A 414 -23.81 3.60 8.32
N ILE A 415 -24.49 4.72 8.59
CA ILE A 415 -23.99 5.73 9.55
C ILE A 415 -23.50 5.12 10.88
N PRO A 416 -24.20 4.16 11.52
CA PRO A 416 -23.70 3.54 12.74
C PRO A 416 -22.34 2.84 12.55
N ARG A 417 -22.16 2.13 11.44
CA ARG A 417 -20.90 1.44 11.12
C ARG A 417 -19.80 2.43 10.75
N GLN A 418 -20.12 3.47 9.97
CA GLN A 418 -19.20 4.57 9.65
C GLN A 418 -18.65 5.25 10.91
N ILE A 419 -19.52 5.56 11.90
CA ILE A 419 -19.09 6.13 13.19
C ILE A 419 -18.16 5.17 13.94
N ARG A 420 -18.51 3.88 13.98
CA ARG A 420 -17.69 2.87 14.65
C ARG A 420 -16.30 2.73 14.03
N ILE A 421 -16.19 2.73 12.70
CA ILE A 421 -14.88 2.71 12.03
C ILE A 421 -14.10 3.99 12.30
N PHE A 422 -14.76 5.16 12.25
CA PHE A 422 -14.10 6.42 12.58
C PHE A 422 -13.53 6.43 14.00
N GLN A 423 -14.25 5.89 14.98
CA GLN A 423 -13.76 5.76 16.36
C GLN A 423 -12.62 4.74 16.47
N HIS A 424 -12.73 3.61 15.77
CA HIS A 424 -11.66 2.62 15.69
C HIS A 424 -10.35 3.21 15.14
N GLU A 425 -10.41 4.04 14.10
CA GLU A 425 -9.23 4.75 13.57
C GLU A 425 -8.58 5.67 14.64
N GLU A 426 -9.39 6.27 15.52
CA GLU A 426 -8.89 7.10 16.63
C GLU A 426 -8.23 6.26 17.71
N ASP A 427 -8.92 5.22 18.13
CA ASP A 427 -8.45 4.33 19.19
C ASP A 427 -7.16 3.61 18.76
N ALA A 428 -7.07 3.21 17.49
CA ALA A 428 -5.87 2.63 16.89
C ALA A 428 -4.71 3.63 16.73
N GLY A 429 -4.95 4.93 16.90
CA GLY A 429 -3.93 5.97 16.70
C GLY A 429 -3.53 6.17 15.24
N ILE A 430 -4.43 5.90 14.28
CA ILE A 430 -4.16 6.11 12.86
C ILE A 430 -3.84 7.59 12.61
N GLU A 431 -2.71 7.85 11.94
CA GLU A 431 -2.26 9.21 11.66
C GLU A 431 -3.28 9.98 10.80
N GLN A 432 -3.38 11.29 10.99
CA GLN A 432 -4.38 12.13 10.34
C GLN A 432 -4.32 12.08 8.80
N ASP A 433 -3.13 11.89 8.21
CA ASP A 433 -2.94 11.76 6.77
C ASP A 433 -3.58 10.49 6.20
N PHE A 434 -3.86 9.49 7.05
CA PHE A 434 -4.56 8.24 6.75
C PHE A 434 -5.97 8.21 7.35
N ARG A 435 -6.55 9.37 7.65
CA ARG A 435 -7.95 9.51 8.05
C ARG A 435 -8.67 10.47 7.11
N ILE A 436 -9.99 10.54 7.20
CA ILE A 436 -10.80 11.41 6.35
C ILE A 436 -11.25 12.68 7.10
N PRO A 437 -10.63 13.85 6.86
CA PRO A 437 -10.94 15.08 7.61
C PRO A 437 -12.39 15.55 7.42
N GLN A 438 -13.02 15.16 6.31
CA GLN A 438 -14.39 15.54 5.98
C GLN A 438 -15.44 14.69 6.71
N PHE A 439 -15.06 13.69 7.52
CA PHE A 439 -16.01 12.83 8.23
C PHE A 439 -17.04 13.64 9.01
N VAL A 440 -16.59 14.41 10.01
CA VAL A 440 -17.48 15.18 10.90
C VAL A 440 -18.26 16.25 10.13
N PRO A 441 -17.66 17.06 9.24
CA PRO A 441 -18.41 18.02 8.43
C PRO A 441 -19.53 17.41 7.57
N VAL A 442 -19.28 16.27 6.91
CA VAL A 442 -20.28 15.60 6.06
C VAL A 442 -21.44 15.07 6.92
N HIS A 443 -21.12 14.40 8.02
CA HIS A 443 -22.11 13.82 8.93
C HIS A 443 -22.91 14.91 9.68
N LEU A 444 -22.28 16.02 10.07
CA LEU A 444 -22.97 17.15 10.68
C LEU A 444 -23.99 17.78 9.72
N LYS A 445 -23.62 17.93 8.45
CA LYS A 445 -24.53 18.48 7.43
C LYS A 445 -25.70 17.54 7.14
N PHE A 446 -25.47 16.23 7.09
CA PHE A 446 -26.55 15.24 7.00
C PHE A 446 -27.47 15.32 8.22
N PHE A 447 -26.90 15.36 9.42
CA PHE A 447 -27.65 15.49 10.67
C PHE A 447 -28.53 16.76 10.69
N GLU A 448 -27.98 17.91 10.31
CA GLU A 448 -28.73 19.16 10.28
C GLU A 448 -29.84 19.15 9.23
N LYS A 449 -29.54 18.71 8.00
CA LYS A 449 -30.47 18.83 6.86
C LYS A 449 -31.55 17.77 6.85
N GLU A 450 -31.19 16.53 7.13
CA GLU A 450 -32.08 15.39 6.98
C GLU A 450 -32.71 15.01 8.33
N LEU A 451 -31.89 14.66 9.32
CA LEU A 451 -32.40 14.10 10.58
C LEU A 451 -33.08 15.15 11.46
N LEU A 452 -32.43 16.28 11.72
CA LEU A 452 -32.97 17.33 12.58
C LEU A 452 -34.25 17.94 11.98
N SER A 453 -34.25 18.24 10.68
CA SER A 453 -35.44 18.76 9.99
C SER A 453 -36.61 17.78 10.09
N ARG A 454 -36.36 16.47 9.96
CA ARG A 454 -37.39 15.44 10.10
C ARG A 454 -37.93 15.35 11.52
N VAL A 455 -37.05 15.39 12.52
CA VAL A 455 -37.45 15.42 13.94
C VAL A 455 -38.30 16.66 14.23
N GLN A 456 -37.96 17.83 13.67
CA GLN A 456 -38.76 19.05 13.79
C GLN A 456 -40.15 18.90 13.18
N GLU A 457 -40.25 18.33 11.97
CA GLU A 457 -41.52 18.06 11.28
C GLU A 457 -42.45 17.19 12.15
N TYR A 458 -41.94 16.09 12.71
CA TYR A 458 -42.73 15.18 13.55
C TYR A 458 -43.16 15.81 14.87
N ASN A 459 -42.27 16.57 15.53
CA ASN A 459 -42.63 17.30 16.74
C ASN A 459 -43.71 18.34 16.49
N SER A 460 -43.65 19.07 15.37
CA SER A 460 -44.68 20.06 15.00
C SER A 460 -46.07 19.44 14.79
N ARG A 461 -46.13 18.14 14.48
CA ARG A 461 -47.35 17.35 14.32
C ARG A 461 -47.74 16.56 15.57
N ASN A 462 -46.96 16.65 16.65
CA ASN A 462 -47.09 15.83 17.86
C ASN A 462 -47.11 14.31 17.57
N GLU A 463 -46.35 13.88 16.56
CA GLU A 463 -46.28 12.49 16.12
C GLU A 463 -45.02 11.79 16.66
N ARG A 464 -45.16 10.55 17.13
CA ARG A 464 -44.03 9.75 17.63
C ARG A 464 -43.26 9.10 16.49
N MET A 465 -41.94 9.35 16.41
CA MET A 465 -41.09 8.71 15.39
C MET A 465 -40.68 7.27 15.73
N ASN A 466 -40.55 6.93 17.02
CA ASN A 466 -40.02 5.65 17.51
C ASN A 466 -40.92 4.42 17.25
N VAL A 467 -42.18 4.63 16.88
CA VAL A 467 -43.17 3.58 16.57
C VAL A 467 -43.67 3.67 15.12
N SER A 468 -43.07 4.54 14.32
CA SER A 468 -43.45 4.79 12.92
C SER A 468 -42.48 4.14 11.95
N ASN A 469 -42.75 4.25 10.65
CA ASN A 469 -41.79 3.91 9.58
C ASN A 469 -40.50 4.73 9.62
N HIS A 470 -40.38 5.72 10.52
CA HIS A 470 -39.21 6.58 10.73
C HIS A 470 -38.39 6.23 11.99
N ALA A 471 -38.58 5.04 12.56
CA ALA A 471 -37.79 4.59 13.70
C ALA A 471 -36.28 4.60 13.39
N TRP A 472 -35.88 4.34 12.14
CA TRP A 472 -34.49 4.42 11.70
C TRP A 472 -33.92 5.84 11.82
N GLU A 473 -34.64 6.86 11.33
CA GLU A 473 -34.22 8.26 11.42
C GLU A 473 -34.07 8.69 12.88
N TRP A 474 -35.02 8.29 13.74
CA TRP A 474 -34.97 8.59 15.16
C TRP A 474 -33.76 7.94 15.86
N ASN A 475 -33.55 6.65 15.64
CA ASN A 475 -32.42 5.92 16.23
C ASN A 475 -31.09 6.49 15.75
N THR A 476 -30.99 6.83 14.46
CA THR A 476 -29.80 7.45 13.87
C THR A 476 -29.56 8.85 14.46
N PHE A 477 -30.62 9.63 14.67
CA PHE A 477 -30.53 10.95 15.33
C PHE A 477 -30.00 10.82 16.76
N GLN A 478 -30.52 9.87 17.54
CA GLN A 478 -30.08 9.62 18.92
C GLN A 478 -28.62 9.16 18.98
N LEU A 479 -28.17 8.35 18.01
CA LEU A 479 -26.78 7.93 17.90
C LEU A 479 -25.84 9.08 17.52
N MET A 480 -26.18 9.84 16.48
CA MET A 480 -25.32 10.89 15.93
C MET A 480 -25.20 12.11 16.84
N ARG A 481 -26.26 12.46 17.59
CA ARG A 481 -26.30 13.68 18.41
C ARG A 481 -25.15 13.76 19.43
N PRO A 482 -24.94 12.77 20.34
CA PRO A 482 -23.85 12.82 21.30
C PRO A 482 -22.48 12.75 20.62
N PHE A 483 -22.34 11.92 19.58
CA PHE A 483 -21.12 11.83 18.79
C PHE A 483 -20.73 13.20 18.22
N LEU A 484 -21.59 13.82 17.40
CA LEU A 484 -21.31 15.11 16.76
C LEU A 484 -21.07 16.23 17.77
N LYS A 485 -21.77 16.21 18.93
CA LYS A 485 -21.54 17.17 20.00
C LYS A 485 -20.08 17.10 20.48
N THR A 486 -19.57 15.91 20.78
CA THR A 486 -18.18 15.71 21.21
C THR A 486 -17.19 16.30 20.23
N TYR A 487 -17.31 15.98 18.94
CA TYR A 487 -16.35 16.45 17.92
C TYR A 487 -16.53 17.90 17.50
N SER A 488 -17.74 18.46 17.61
CA SER A 488 -17.98 19.87 17.30
C SER A 488 -17.29 20.84 18.25
N LEU A 489 -16.89 20.39 19.44
CA LEU A 489 -16.18 21.21 20.42
C LEU A 489 -14.69 21.34 20.11
N ALA A 490 -14.14 20.44 19.27
CA ALA A 490 -12.72 20.38 18.95
C ALA A 490 -12.31 21.26 17.75
N ASP A 491 -13.26 21.65 16.89
CA ASP A 491 -13.01 22.46 15.68
C ASP A 491 -13.92 23.70 15.65
N ASP A 492 -13.34 24.89 15.57
CA ASP A 492 -14.08 26.17 15.64
C ASP A 492 -15.04 26.39 14.46
N HIS A 493 -14.75 25.86 13.28
CA HIS A 493 -15.65 25.92 12.13
C HIS A 493 -16.87 25.02 12.35
N ILE A 494 -16.64 23.80 12.87
CA ILE A 494 -17.71 22.85 13.20
C ILE A 494 -18.54 23.37 14.38
N LYS A 495 -17.91 23.99 15.38
CA LYS A 495 -18.57 24.60 16.55
C LYS A 495 -19.62 25.64 16.17
N LYS A 496 -19.34 26.49 15.17
CA LYS A 496 -20.30 27.48 14.65
C LYS A 496 -21.51 26.81 13.99
N ALA A 497 -21.29 25.74 13.22
CA ALA A 497 -22.36 24.96 12.62
C ALA A 497 -23.20 24.26 13.69
N TRP A 498 -22.56 23.66 14.69
CA TRP A 498 -23.24 23.03 15.82
C TRP A 498 -24.09 24.01 16.64
N LYS A 499 -23.65 25.25 16.88
CA LYS A 499 -24.48 26.28 17.54
C LYS A 499 -25.80 26.55 16.80
N LYS A 500 -25.82 26.45 15.47
CA LYS A 500 -27.06 26.58 14.67
C LYS A 500 -27.98 25.38 14.90
N VAL A 501 -27.40 24.18 14.97
CA VAL A 501 -28.11 22.93 15.32
C VAL A 501 -28.71 23.04 16.73
N GLU A 502 -27.95 23.50 17.73
CA GLU A 502 -28.44 23.68 19.10
C GLU A 502 -29.58 24.69 19.20
N LYS A 503 -29.50 25.82 18.48
CA LYS A 503 -30.59 26.80 18.42
C LYS A 503 -31.87 26.19 17.86
N LYS A 504 -31.76 25.39 16.80
CA LYS A 504 -32.88 24.66 16.19
C LYS A 504 -33.45 23.59 17.13
N GLN A 505 -32.60 22.91 17.91
CA GLN A 505 -33.02 21.91 18.90
C GLN A 505 -33.74 22.54 20.09
N LYS A 506 -33.25 23.64 20.65
CA LYS A 506 -33.94 24.35 21.75
C LYS A 506 -35.35 24.78 21.38
N ALA A 507 -35.59 25.16 20.12
CA ALA A 507 -36.92 25.47 19.63
C ALA A 507 -37.89 24.27 19.69
N ILE A 508 -37.37 23.04 19.59
CA ILE A 508 -38.15 21.79 19.73
C ILE A 508 -38.45 21.51 21.20
N GLU A 509 -37.43 21.59 22.05
CA GLU A 509 -37.56 21.31 23.49
C GLU A 509 -38.56 22.30 24.15
N ASN A 510 -38.60 23.55 23.65
CA ASN A 510 -39.57 24.56 24.10
C ASN A 510 -40.99 24.41 23.51
N GLN A 511 -41.19 23.57 22.49
CA GLN A 511 -42.51 23.31 21.87
C GLN A 511 -43.22 22.08 22.46
N ASN A 512 -42.56 21.34 23.35
CA ASN A 512 -43.09 20.11 23.98
C ASN A 512 -43.17 20.22 25.53
N ILE A 513 -43.57 21.39 26.04
CA ILE A 513 -44.18 21.54 27.38
C ILE A 513 -45.62 21.98 27.21
#